data_AF-A0A924ZTI2-F1
#
_entry.id   AF-A0A924ZTI2-F1
#
_cell.length_a   1.000
_cell.length_b   1.000
_cell.length_c   1.000
_cell.angle_alpha   90.00
_cell.angle_beta   90.00
_cell.angle_gamma   90.00
#
_symmetry.space_group_name_H-M   'P 1'
#
loop_
_entity.id
_entity.type
_entity.pdbx_description
1 polymer ?
#
loop_
_entity_poly.entity_id
_entity_poly.type
_entity_poly.pdbx_seq_one_letter_code
_entity_poly.pdbx_strand_id
1 'polypeptide(L)'
;MNSESKLISAGFKAENDQEFYFELTDNYQKSDCSYFVLENVLPHLKSDKYCLQSAQAAFKLKSWIEAFGEPVQLACDAPTYDGPLIVLLMDQHKCWPENLDRKILDVGNYLISERIERYFEVNDFAIRHHALWDARALAAAAKGSIND
;
A
#
# COMPACT_ATOMS: atom_id res chain seq x y z
N MET A 1 8.59 18.95 -7.13
CA MET A 1 7.63 17.82 -7.09
C MET A 1 6.35 18.31 -6.45
N ASN A 2 5.23 17.85 -7.00
CA ASN A 2 3.89 18.47 -7.02
C ASN A 2 3.31 18.87 -5.66
N SER A 3 2.44 19.89 -5.69
CA SER A 3 1.53 20.28 -4.62
C SER A 3 0.74 19.07 -4.08
N GLU A 4 0.97 18.73 -2.81
CA GLU A 4 0.17 17.89 -1.91
C GLU A 4 -0.46 16.61 -2.50
N SER A 5 0.33 15.58 -2.83
CA SER A 5 -0.21 14.22 -2.99
C SER A 5 -0.92 13.77 -1.71
N LYS A 6 -2.14 13.26 -1.83
CA LYS A 6 -2.96 12.79 -0.70
C LYS A 6 -3.17 11.27 -0.80
N LEU A 7 -2.95 10.57 0.32
CA LEU A 7 -3.19 9.13 0.41
C LEU A 7 -4.69 8.83 0.28
N ILE A 8 -5.05 7.96 -0.66
CA ILE A 8 -6.43 7.47 -0.87
C ILE A 8 -6.63 6.13 -0.17
N SER A 9 -5.72 5.18 -0.40
CA SER A 9 -5.77 3.83 0.17
C SER A 9 -4.36 3.26 0.25
N ALA A 10 -4.13 2.28 1.12
CA ALA A 10 -2.87 1.54 1.17
C ALA A 10 -3.13 0.05 1.40
N GLY A 11 -2.34 -0.79 0.75
CA GLY A 11 -2.37 -2.25 0.89
C GLY A 11 -1.00 -2.78 1.26
N PHE A 12 -0.99 -3.79 2.13
CA PHE A 12 0.21 -4.42 2.65
C PHE A 12 0.06 -5.93 2.57
N LYS A 13 1.12 -6.60 2.13
CA LYS A 13 1.25 -8.06 2.10
C LYS A 13 2.52 -8.44 2.85
N ALA A 14 2.38 -9.18 3.94
CA ALA A 14 3.51 -9.70 4.70
C ALA A 14 4.03 -11.02 4.10
N GLU A 15 5.26 -11.39 4.44
CA GLU A 15 5.90 -12.62 3.97
C GLU A 15 5.14 -13.88 4.43
N ASN A 16 4.53 -13.83 5.63
CA ASN A 16 3.67 -14.86 6.21
C ASN A 16 2.23 -14.87 5.66
N ASP A 17 2.01 -14.21 4.52
CA ASP A 17 0.76 -14.08 3.80
C ASP A 17 -0.36 -13.29 4.50
N GLN A 18 -0.11 -12.70 5.66
CA GLN A 18 -1.05 -11.74 6.26
C GLN A 18 -1.20 -10.49 5.39
N GLU A 19 -2.39 -9.92 5.40
CA GLU A 19 -2.75 -8.76 4.59
C GLU A 19 -3.41 -7.69 5.43
N PHE A 20 -3.11 -6.44 5.11
CA PHE A 20 -3.79 -5.28 5.67
C PHE A 20 -4.10 -4.29 4.58
N TYR A 21 -5.33 -3.77 4.57
CA TYR A 21 -5.79 -2.83 3.55
C TYR A 21 -6.81 -1.86 4.15
N PHE A 22 -6.73 -0.60 3.74
CA PHE A 22 -7.69 0.43 4.13
C PHE A 22 -7.85 1.49 3.04
N GLU A 23 -8.99 2.18 3.10
CA GLU A 23 -9.38 3.30 2.24
C GLU A 23 -9.71 4.49 3.15
N LEU A 24 -9.11 5.65 2.91
CA LEU A 24 -9.28 6.83 3.75
C LEU A 24 -10.50 7.65 3.35
N THR A 25 -11.32 8.03 4.32
CA THR A 25 -12.55 8.82 4.06
C THR A 25 -12.39 10.32 4.29
N ASP A 26 -11.34 10.72 5.01
CA ASP A 26 -11.14 12.08 5.55
C ASP A 26 -9.85 12.75 5.03
N ASN A 27 -9.12 12.08 4.13
CA ASN A 27 -7.80 12.53 3.69
C ASN A 27 -7.77 13.13 2.28
N TYR A 28 -8.81 12.94 1.47
CA TYR A 28 -8.92 13.52 0.12
C TYR A 28 -10.38 13.82 -0.22
N GLN A 29 -10.60 14.73 -1.17
CA GLN A 29 -11.90 14.98 -1.80
C GLN A 29 -11.84 14.61 -3.28
N LYS A 30 -12.99 14.31 -3.89
CA LYS A 30 -13.04 14.02 -5.34
C LYS A 30 -12.48 15.15 -6.21
N SER A 31 -12.57 16.41 -5.76
CA SER A 31 -11.99 17.57 -6.43
C SER A 31 -10.46 17.61 -6.39
N ASP A 32 -9.83 16.86 -5.48
CA ASP A 32 -8.38 16.69 -5.42
C ASP A 32 -7.88 15.67 -6.46
N CYS A 33 -8.78 14.84 -7.00
CA CYS A 33 -8.43 13.72 -7.86
C CYS A 33 -8.21 14.16 -9.31
N SER A 34 -7.12 13.67 -9.90
CA SER A 34 -6.93 13.76 -11.35
C SER A 34 -7.93 12.88 -12.10
N TYR A 35 -8.09 13.13 -13.40
CA TYR A 35 -8.90 12.27 -14.28
C TYR A 35 -8.47 10.80 -14.20
N PHE A 36 -7.16 10.54 -14.13
CA PHE A 36 -6.63 9.19 -13.99
C PHE A 36 -7.14 8.50 -12.70
N VAL A 37 -7.11 9.20 -11.57
CA VAL A 37 -7.59 8.69 -10.27
C VAL A 37 -9.09 8.44 -10.30
N LEU A 38 -9.87 9.36 -10.88
CA LEU A 38 -11.32 9.23 -11.00
C LEU A 38 -11.74 8.00 -11.81
N GLU A 39 -11.01 7.68 -12.88
CA GLU A 39 -11.33 6.57 -13.78
C GLU A 39 -10.74 5.23 -13.34
N ASN A 40 -9.54 5.22 -12.74
CA ASN A 40 -8.77 3.99 -12.52
C ASN A 40 -8.54 3.63 -11.06
N VAL A 41 -8.80 4.52 -10.10
CA VAL A 41 -8.58 4.25 -8.67
C VAL A 41 -9.91 4.23 -7.92
N LEU A 42 -10.67 5.32 -7.99
CA LEU A 42 -11.92 5.44 -7.22
C LEU A 42 -12.96 4.35 -7.50
N PRO A 43 -13.15 3.86 -8.75
CA PRO A 43 -14.12 2.80 -9.03
C PRO A 43 -13.77 1.44 -8.41
N HIS A 44 -12.51 1.25 -7.97
CA HIS A 44 -12.05 0.01 -7.37
C HIS A 44 -12.15 0.00 -5.83
N LEU A 45 -12.43 1.16 -5.23
CA LEU A 45 -12.65 1.29 -3.79
C LEU A 45 -13.95 0.58 -3.38
N LYS A 46 -13.89 -0.13 -2.25
CA LYS A 46 -15.00 -0.82 -1.60
C LYS A 46 -15.25 -0.15 -0.25
N SER A 47 -15.71 1.09 -0.34
CA SER A 47 -15.82 2.02 0.79
C SER A 47 -16.89 1.63 1.81
N ASP A 48 -17.63 0.55 1.60
CA ASP A 48 -18.51 -0.07 2.60
C ASP A 48 -17.76 -1.03 3.53
N LYS A 49 -16.63 -1.59 3.07
CA LYS A 49 -15.91 -2.66 3.76
C LYS A 49 -14.57 -2.24 4.35
N TYR A 50 -13.83 -1.37 3.67
CA TYR A 50 -12.44 -1.04 4.03
C TYR A 50 -12.24 0.44 4.41
N CYS A 51 -13.32 1.21 4.51
CA CYS A 51 -13.26 2.62 4.85
C CYS A 51 -12.83 2.84 6.30
N LEU A 52 -11.89 3.76 6.49
CA LEU A 52 -11.41 4.20 7.79
C LEU A 52 -11.13 5.70 7.76
N GLN A 53 -11.29 6.36 8.90
CA GLN A 53 -10.66 7.66 9.10
C GLN A 53 -9.15 7.49 9.22
N SER A 54 -8.40 8.50 8.82
CA SER A 54 -6.92 8.52 8.84
C SER A 54 -6.35 8.12 10.19
N ALA A 55 -6.91 8.63 11.29
CA ALA A 55 -6.49 8.27 12.65
C ALA A 55 -6.71 6.77 12.96
N GLN A 56 -7.84 6.21 12.52
CA GLN A 56 -8.16 4.79 12.72
C GLN A 56 -7.27 3.89 11.86
N ALA A 57 -7.00 4.29 10.62
CA ALA A 57 -6.09 3.58 9.74
C ALA A 57 -4.67 3.55 10.31
N ALA A 58 -4.16 4.69 10.78
CA ALA A 58 -2.84 4.78 11.41
C ALA A 58 -2.74 3.88 12.65
N PHE A 59 -3.74 3.92 13.53
CA PHE A 59 -3.78 3.07 14.72
C PHE A 59 -3.85 1.57 14.41
N LYS A 60 -4.68 1.18 13.44
CA LYS A 60 -4.81 -0.22 13.03
C LYS A 60 -3.55 -0.73 12.32
N LEU A 61 -2.93 0.10 11.48
CA LEU A 61 -1.66 -0.22 10.84
C LEU A 61 -0.56 -0.42 11.88
N LYS A 62 -0.48 0.47 12.88
CA LYS A 62 0.41 0.30 14.02
C LYS A 62 0.22 -1.04 14.71
N SER A 63 -1.01 -1.32 15.11
CA SER A 63 -1.35 -2.56 15.82
C SER A 63 -1.03 -3.81 15.00
N TRP A 64 -1.28 -3.77 13.68
CA TRP A 64 -0.96 -4.87 12.78
C TRP A 64 0.55 -5.10 12.66
N ILE A 65 1.36 -4.03 12.58
CA ILE A 65 2.82 -4.14 12.50
C ILE A 65 3.41 -4.61 13.83
N GLU A 66 2.94 -4.10 14.97
CA GLU A 66 3.46 -4.52 16.29
C GLU A 66 3.09 -5.98 16.61
N ALA A 67 2.00 -6.50 16.05
CA ALA A 67 1.58 -7.88 16.24
C ALA A 67 2.55 -8.93 15.66
N PHE A 68 3.46 -8.55 14.76
CA PHE A 68 4.52 -9.46 14.30
C PHE A 68 5.51 -9.81 15.42
N GLY A 69 5.69 -8.94 16.43
CA GLY A 69 6.55 -9.22 17.59
C GLY A 69 8.05 -9.26 17.29
N GLU A 70 8.46 -8.95 16.06
CA GLU A 70 9.84 -8.92 15.57
C GLU A 70 10.10 -7.63 14.78
N PRO A 71 11.37 -7.24 14.54
CA PRO A 71 11.68 -6.08 13.70
C PRO A 71 11.08 -6.22 12.29
N VAL A 72 10.37 -5.18 11.84
CA VAL A 72 9.69 -5.11 10.55
C VAL A 72 10.31 -4.00 9.70
N GLN A 73 10.43 -4.25 8.40
CA GLN A 73 10.79 -3.24 7.40
C GLN A 73 9.72 -3.21 6.32
N LEU A 74 9.27 -2.00 5.93
CA LEU A 74 8.42 -1.84 4.76
C LEU A 74 9.24 -1.95 3.48
N ALA A 75 8.67 -2.54 2.44
CA ALA A 75 9.24 -2.61 1.09
C ALA A 75 8.23 -2.07 0.07
N CYS A 76 8.70 -1.27 -0.88
CA CYS A 76 7.87 -0.79 -2.01
C CYS A 76 8.75 -0.52 -3.24
N ASP A 77 8.13 -0.51 -4.42
CA ASP A 77 8.77 -0.25 -5.72
C ASP A 77 8.99 1.25 -6.01
N ALA A 78 8.32 2.14 -5.27
CA ALA A 78 8.43 3.58 -5.45
C ALA A 78 8.56 4.34 -4.11
N PRO A 79 9.61 4.10 -3.29
CA PRO A 79 9.72 4.65 -1.93
C PRO A 79 9.79 6.18 -1.86
N THR A 80 10.18 6.85 -2.93
CA THR A 80 10.18 8.32 -3.01
C THR A 80 8.79 8.91 -3.21
N TYR A 81 7.81 8.10 -3.62
CA TYR A 81 6.43 8.49 -3.84
C TYR A 81 5.50 7.96 -2.74
N ASP A 82 5.51 6.64 -2.50
CA ASP A 82 4.59 6.00 -1.54
C ASP A 82 5.05 6.18 -0.09
N GLY A 83 6.37 6.11 0.13
CA GLY A 83 6.97 6.17 1.45
C GLY A 83 6.56 7.42 2.25
N PRO A 84 6.70 8.64 1.70
CA PRO A 84 6.27 9.86 2.37
C PRO A 84 4.80 9.87 2.79
N LEU A 85 3.90 9.23 2.02
CA LEU A 85 2.47 9.19 2.33
C LEU A 85 2.18 8.34 3.57
N ILE A 86 2.83 7.18 3.70
CA ILE A 86 2.70 6.31 4.87
C ILE A 86 3.38 6.92 6.09
N VAL A 87 4.57 7.51 5.92
CA VAL A 87 5.29 8.21 6.99
C VAL A 87 4.44 9.36 7.53
N LEU A 88 3.88 10.19 6.64
CA LEU A 88 3.01 11.29 7.03
C LEU A 88 1.78 10.81 7.80
N LEU A 89 1.09 9.75 7.34
CA LEU A 89 -0.06 9.17 8.03
C LEU A 89 0.30 8.75 9.47
N MET A 90 1.41 8.03 9.64
CA MET A 90 1.83 7.53 10.96
C MET A 90 2.31 8.67 11.88
N ASP A 91 3.14 9.59 11.38
CA ASP A 91 3.70 10.68 12.19
C ASP A 91 2.60 11.69 12.59
N GLN A 92 1.67 12.03 11.69
CA GLN A 92 0.55 12.95 11.97
C GLN A 92 -0.32 12.44 13.13
N HIS A 93 -0.55 11.13 13.19
CA HIS A 93 -1.36 10.50 14.23
C HIS A 93 -0.54 9.90 15.38
N LYS A 94 0.78 10.15 15.42
CA LYS A 94 1.72 9.64 16.44
C LYS A 94 1.63 8.11 16.62
N CYS A 95 1.40 7.41 15.52
CA CYS A 95 1.17 5.96 15.46
C CYS A 95 2.36 5.23 14.84
N TRP A 96 3.59 5.73 14.99
CA TRP A 96 4.77 4.98 14.55
C TRP A 96 4.89 3.66 15.36
N PRO A 97 4.98 2.48 14.72
CA PRO A 97 5.17 1.19 15.41
C PRO A 97 6.56 1.09 16.04
N GLU A 98 6.66 0.51 17.23
CA GLU A 98 7.95 0.38 17.93
C GLU A 98 8.95 -0.54 17.20
N ASN A 99 8.44 -1.56 16.52
CA ASN A 99 9.23 -2.54 15.79
C ASN A 99 9.42 -2.20 14.30
N LEU A 100 9.03 -1.01 13.84
CA LEU A 100 9.14 -0.63 12.43
C LEU A 100 10.38 0.22 12.14
N ASP A 101 11.22 -0.24 11.20
CA ASP A 101 12.34 0.53 10.66
C ASP A 101 11.84 1.79 9.91
N ARG A 102 12.52 2.92 10.14
CA ARG A 102 12.26 4.20 9.48
C ARG A 102 12.68 4.21 8.01
N LYS A 103 13.54 3.28 7.59
CA LYS A 103 13.99 3.11 6.21
C LYS A 103 13.08 2.13 5.49
N ILE A 104 12.46 2.61 4.42
CA ILE A 104 11.70 1.78 3.48
C ILE A 104 12.67 1.17 2.48
N LEU A 105 12.60 -0.14 2.30
CA LEU A 105 13.38 -0.88 1.31
C LEU A 105 12.85 -0.59 -0.09
N ASP A 106 13.74 -0.11 -0.97
CA ASP A 106 13.46 0.03 -2.40
C ASP A 106 13.58 -1.34 -3.08
N VAL A 107 12.45 -1.91 -3.47
CA VAL A 107 12.43 -3.16 -4.24
C VAL A 107 12.27 -2.93 -5.74
N GLY A 108 12.00 -1.71 -6.18
CA GLY A 108 11.72 -1.39 -7.58
C GLY A 108 12.91 -1.70 -8.50
N ASN A 109 14.12 -1.47 -8.00
CA ASN A 109 15.36 -1.75 -8.75
C ASN A 109 15.72 -3.24 -8.85
N TYR A 110 15.11 -4.09 -8.02
CA TYR A 110 15.38 -5.53 -7.98
C TYR A 110 14.31 -6.36 -8.67
N LEU A 111 13.15 -5.75 -8.95
CA LEU A 111 12.00 -6.41 -9.53
C LEU A 111 11.96 -6.21 -11.03
N ILE A 112 11.75 -7.32 -11.75
CA ILE A 112 11.50 -7.29 -13.18
C ILE A 112 10.03 -6.91 -13.36
N SER A 113 9.75 -5.79 -14.04
CA SER A 113 8.38 -5.35 -14.32
C SER A 113 7.52 -6.46 -14.94
N GLU A 114 8.11 -7.32 -15.78
CA GLU A 114 7.47 -8.51 -16.36
C GLU A 114 6.87 -9.47 -15.32
N ARG A 115 7.50 -9.61 -14.14
CA ARG A 115 6.97 -10.46 -13.06
C ARG A 115 5.71 -9.86 -12.46
N ILE A 116 5.71 -8.55 -12.21
CA ILE A 116 4.52 -7.85 -11.75
C ILE A 116 3.42 -7.96 -12.81
N GLU A 117 3.73 -7.74 -14.09
CA GLU A 117 2.77 -7.92 -15.19
C GLU A 117 2.19 -9.34 -15.22
N ARG A 118 3.06 -10.35 -15.14
CA ARG A 118 2.67 -11.76 -15.13
C ARG A 118 1.68 -12.09 -14.01
N TYR A 119 1.81 -11.47 -12.84
CA TYR A 119 0.84 -11.63 -11.76
C TYR A 119 -0.58 -11.27 -12.21
N PHE A 120 -0.76 -10.14 -12.89
CA PHE A 120 -2.09 -9.71 -13.31
C PHE A 120 -2.60 -10.50 -14.52
N GLU A 121 -1.72 -11.02 -15.37
CA GLU A 121 -2.12 -11.90 -16.48
C GLU A 121 -2.69 -13.25 -16.02
N VAL A 122 -2.17 -13.82 -14.94
CA VAL A 122 -2.60 -15.15 -14.45
C VAL A 122 -3.69 -15.09 -13.38
N ASN A 123 -3.99 -13.90 -12.87
CA ASN A 123 -5.01 -13.70 -11.85
C ASN A 123 -6.16 -12.86 -12.44
N ASP A 124 -7.14 -13.53 -13.05
CA ASP A 124 -8.29 -12.89 -13.74
C ASP A 124 -9.09 -11.90 -12.87
N PHE A 125 -9.00 -12.02 -11.54
CA PHE A 125 -9.68 -11.14 -10.58
C PHE A 125 -8.79 -10.04 -10.01
N ALA A 126 -7.50 -9.99 -10.37
CA ALA A 126 -6.59 -8.95 -9.92
C ALA A 126 -6.93 -7.63 -10.61
N ILE A 127 -6.95 -6.56 -9.82
CA ILE A 127 -7.35 -5.23 -10.29
C ILE A 127 -6.16 -4.30 -10.16
N ARG A 128 -5.69 -3.74 -11.28
CA ARG A 128 -4.63 -2.73 -11.26
C ARG A 128 -5.10 -1.48 -10.54
N HIS A 129 -4.17 -0.77 -9.91
CA HIS A 129 -4.44 0.49 -9.21
C HIS A 129 -5.34 0.33 -7.98
N HIS A 130 -5.53 -0.91 -7.52
CA HIS A 130 -6.06 -1.22 -6.22
C HIS A 130 -4.88 -1.64 -5.31
N ALA A 131 -4.57 -0.82 -4.31
CA ALA A 131 -3.31 -0.92 -3.57
C ALA A 131 -3.01 -2.31 -2.97
N LEU A 132 -4.01 -3.09 -2.54
CA LEU A 132 -3.78 -4.46 -2.08
C LEU A 132 -3.38 -5.43 -3.20
N TRP A 133 -3.96 -5.30 -4.39
CA TRP A 133 -3.60 -6.15 -5.53
C TRP A 133 -2.19 -5.81 -6.02
N ASP A 134 -1.84 -4.52 -6.05
CA ASP A 134 -0.49 -4.07 -6.35
C ASP A 134 0.52 -4.60 -5.32
N ALA A 135 0.20 -4.55 -4.02
CA ALA A 135 1.04 -5.12 -2.96
C ALA A 135 1.21 -6.65 -3.07
N ARG A 136 0.15 -7.38 -3.43
CA ARG A 136 0.23 -8.83 -3.68
C ARG A 136 1.12 -9.15 -4.87
N ALA A 137 0.99 -8.40 -5.97
CA ALA A 137 1.81 -8.57 -7.15
C ALA A 137 3.29 -8.30 -6.84
N LEU A 138 3.57 -7.25 -6.08
CA LEU A 138 4.91 -6.90 -5.60
C LEU A 138 5.51 -8.04 -4.77
N ALA A 139 4.76 -8.55 -3.79
CA ALA A 139 5.21 -9.65 -2.94
C ALA A 139 5.45 -10.94 -3.74
N ALA A 140 4.57 -11.27 -4.70
CA ALA A 140 4.74 -12.42 -5.56
C ALA A 140 6.00 -12.30 -6.44
N ALA A 141 6.26 -11.11 -6.98
CA ALA A 141 7.42 -10.84 -7.83
C ALA A 141 8.73 -10.93 -7.03
N ALA A 142 8.71 -10.45 -5.78
CA ALA A 142 9.84 -10.51 -4.85
C ALA A 142 10.18 -11.93 -4.39
N LYS A 143 9.17 -12.77 -4.12
CA LYS A 143 9.37 -14.20 -3.76
C LYS A 143 9.95 -15.03 -4.92
N GLY A 144 9.94 -14.50 -6.15
CA GLY A 144 10.37 -15.21 -7.36
C GLY A 144 9.41 -16.33 -7.79
N SER A 145 8.24 -16.44 -7.16
CA SER A 145 7.30 -17.54 -7.33
C SER A 145 6.13 -17.18 -8.26
N ILE A 146 6.42 -16.52 -9.39
CA ILE A 146 5.40 -16.30 -10.43
C ILE A 146 5.63 -17.31 -11.54
N ASN A 147 5.46 -18.59 -11.16
CA ASN A 147 5.54 -19.81 -11.96
C ASN A 147 6.91 -20.12 -12.57
N ASP A 148 7.59 -21.13 -12.00
CA ASP A 148 8.21 -22.16 -12.85
C ASP A 148 7.14 -22.83 -13.74
#